data_AF-A0AA42T060-F1
#
_entry.id   AF-A0AA42T060-F1
#
_cell.length_a   1.000
_cell.length_b   1.000
_cell.length_c   1.000
_cell.angle_alpha   90.00
_cell.angle_beta   90.00
_cell.angle_gamma   90.00
#
_symmetry.space_group_name_H-M   'P 1'
#
loop_
_entity.id
_entity.type
_entity.pdbx_description
1 polymer ?
#
loop_
_entity_poly.entity_id
_entity_poly.type
_entity_poly.pdbx_seq_one_letter_code
_entity_poly.pdbx_strand_id
1 'polypeptide(L)'
;MSRLSKLLIMSAEGRKEIGTEIQGGYIGAYVSYDGGATVYALIVAPVSAERGLFRHQYQSAGLSSMTDGWANRLVAGTTTGYASAYCMAYRGGGFSDWYFAAFHELGAIFESLNPVPFCYTYRTVSTIAIPVADQVVPQTFIELFRKGGAQAFGSAPTTIYGTSTGGEHFGGQDTRYYASIYFGHENMNNGNVYVQFNDRVSTVRPIRKVLASTL
;
A
#
# COMPACT_ATOMS: atom_id res chain seq x y z
N MET A 1 14.19 6.76 17.14
CA MET A 1 13.56 8.09 17.22
C MET A 1 12.16 7.93 17.79
N SER A 2 11.68 8.77 18.71
CA SER A 2 10.40 8.51 19.40
C SER A 2 9.17 8.85 18.52
N ARG A 3 8.02 8.21 18.77
CA ARG A 3 6.77 8.39 17.98
C ARG A 3 6.25 9.83 17.98
N LEU A 4 6.41 10.54 19.10
CA LEU A 4 6.10 11.97 19.21
C LEU A 4 7.00 12.81 18.30
N SER A 5 8.26 12.42 18.12
CA SER A 5 9.18 13.07 17.20
C SER A 5 8.71 12.94 15.75
N LYS A 6 8.23 11.75 15.33
CA LYS A 6 7.73 11.53 13.96
C LYS A 6 6.48 12.37 13.66
N LEU A 7 5.53 12.45 14.60
CA LEU A 7 4.32 13.27 14.46
C LEU A 7 4.64 14.78 14.49
N LEU A 8 5.55 15.22 15.36
CA LEU A 8 6.03 16.61 15.40
C LEU A 8 6.74 17.01 14.11
N ILE A 9 7.57 16.13 13.52
CA ILE A 9 8.29 16.40 12.27
C ILE A 9 7.28 16.64 11.13
N MET A 10 6.25 15.81 11.03
CA MET A 10 5.22 15.96 10.01
C MET A 10 4.42 17.26 10.16
N SER A 11 4.06 17.64 11.39
CA SER A 11 3.37 18.91 11.68
C SER A 11 4.27 20.13 11.41
N ALA A 12 5.56 20.05 11.75
CA ALA A 12 6.53 21.12 11.51
C ALA A 12 6.79 21.38 10.01
N GLU A 13 6.59 20.37 9.16
CA GLU A 13 6.71 20.49 7.70
C GLU A 13 5.40 20.89 7.01
N GLY A 14 4.37 21.30 7.77
CA GLY A 14 3.08 21.74 7.24
C GLY A 14 2.22 20.63 6.63
N ARG A 15 2.56 19.36 6.87
CA ARG A 15 1.84 18.22 6.30
C ARG A 15 0.58 17.91 7.10
N LYS A 16 -0.51 17.61 6.40
CA LYS A 16 -1.73 17.09 7.05
C LYS A 16 -1.48 15.73 7.69
N GLU A 17 -2.23 15.44 8.75
CA GLU A 17 -2.09 14.18 9.49
C GLU A 17 -2.47 12.97 8.64
N ILE A 18 -1.74 11.86 8.81
CA ILE A 18 -2.14 10.56 8.25
C ILE A 18 -3.52 10.19 8.81
N GLY A 19 -4.36 9.60 7.98
CA GLY A 19 -5.75 9.28 8.28
C GLY A 19 -6.74 10.42 8.01
N THR A 20 -6.28 11.63 7.67
CA THR A 20 -7.16 12.73 7.28
C THR A 20 -7.92 12.38 5.99
N GLU A 21 -9.24 12.58 5.98
CA GLU A 21 -10.06 12.44 4.79
C GLU A 21 -9.79 13.61 3.83
N ILE A 22 -9.44 13.29 2.59
CA ILE A 22 -9.12 14.27 1.56
C ILE A 22 -9.32 13.71 0.16
N GLN A 23 -9.86 14.54 -0.74
CA GLN A 23 -9.97 14.23 -2.17
C GLN A 23 -10.61 12.85 -2.47
N GLY A 24 -11.63 12.48 -1.70
CA GLY A 24 -12.36 11.22 -1.86
C GLY A 24 -11.66 9.98 -1.31
N GLY A 25 -10.62 10.14 -0.50
CA GLY A 25 -9.94 9.07 0.23
C GLY A 25 -9.31 9.57 1.52
N TYR A 26 -8.27 8.88 1.99
CA TYR A 26 -7.57 9.20 3.25
C TYR A 26 -6.07 9.24 3.03
N ILE A 27 -5.37 10.16 3.69
CA ILE A 27 -3.90 10.18 3.67
C ILE A 27 -3.38 8.88 4.30
N GLY A 28 -2.84 7.99 3.49
CA GLY A 28 -2.34 6.68 3.90
C GLY A 28 -0.89 6.71 4.36
N ALA A 29 -0.04 7.46 3.66
CA ALA A 29 1.37 7.65 3.99
C ALA A 29 1.93 8.87 3.25
N TYR A 30 3.11 9.32 3.65
CA TYR A 30 3.95 10.19 2.83
C TYR A 30 5.12 9.40 2.27
N VAL A 31 5.50 9.70 1.02
CA VAL A 31 6.62 9.04 0.34
C VAL A 31 7.50 10.02 -0.40
N SER A 32 8.75 9.65 -0.61
CA SER A 32 9.66 10.30 -1.55
C SER A 32 10.42 9.26 -2.38
N TYR A 33 10.54 9.56 -3.66
CA TYR A 33 11.25 8.73 -4.65
C TYR A 33 12.68 9.21 -4.89
N ASP A 34 13.02 10.39 -4.36
CA ASP A 34 14.21 11.18 -4.65
C ASP A 34 14.95 11.57 -3.35
N GLY A 35 14.85 10.75 -2.31
CA GLY A 35 15.59 10.95 -1.06
C GLY A 35 15.12 12.13 -0.21
N GLY A 36 13.89 12.59 -0.42
CA GLY A 36 13.23 13.63 0.36
C GLY A 36 13.00 14.95 -0.38
N ALA A 37 13.54 15.12 -1.60
CA ALA A 37 13.42 16.37 -2.35
C ALA A 37 11.97 16.67 -2.78
N THR A 38 11.23 15.63 -3.18
CA THR A 38 9.81 15.72 -3.49
C THR A 38 9.02 14.76 -2.62
N VAL A 39 8.09 15.31 -1.85
CA VAL A 39 7.21 14.53 -0.98
C VAL A 39 5.82 14.43 -1.59
N TYR A 40 5.32 13.21 -1.67
CA TYR A 40 3.96 12.91 -2.11
C TYR A 40 3.16 12.34 -0.95
N ALA A 41 1.89 12.72 -0.85
CA ALA A 41 0.90 11.98 -0.08
C ALA A 41 0.33 10.85 -0.93
N LEU A 42 0.31 9.64 -0.36
CA LEU A 42 -0.46 8.53 -0.91
C LEU A 42 -1.87 8.59 -0.33
N ILE A 43 -2.86 8.86 -1.18
CA ILE A 43 -4.27 8.88 -0.79
C ILE A 43 -4.86 7.50 -1.06
N VAL A 44 -5.35 6.85 -0.01
CA VAL A 44 -6.01 5.55 -0.06
C VAL A 44 -7.51 5.75 -0.23
N ALA A 45 -8.12 5.04 -1.19
CA ALA A 45 -9.57 5.07 -1.36
C ALA A 45 -10.30 4.57 -0.10
N PRO A 46 -11.59 4.86 0.11
CA PRO A 46 -12.37 4.27 1.21
C PRO A 46 -12.46 2.74 1.10
N VAL A 47 -12.71 2.05 2.21
CA VAL A 47 -12.83 0.58 2.26
C VAL A 47 -13.95 0.06 1.35
N SER A 48 -14.98 0.88 1.09
CA SER A 48 -16.06 0.56 0.15
C SER A 48 -15.60 0.48 -1.31
N ALA A 49 -14.42 1.02 -1.63
CA ALA A 49 -13.76 0.89 -2.93
C ALA A 49 -12.80 -0.31 -2.98
N GLU A 50 -12.71 -1.12 -1.92
CA GLU A 50 -11.98 -2.36 -1.97
C GLU A 50 -12.70 -3.36 -2.88
N ARG A 51 -11.91 -4.12 -3.63
CA ARG A 51 -12.43 -5.19 -4.46
C ARG A 51 -11.54 -6.41 -4.32
N GLY A 52 -12.14 -7.54 -4.00
CA GLY A 52 -11.49 -8.85 -4.01
C GLY A 52 -11.66 -9.59 -5.35
N LEU A 53 -11.21 -10.84 -5.37
CA LEU A 53 -11.37 -11.82 -6.47
C LEU A 53 -10.46 -11.61 -7.69
N PHE A 54 -9.39 -10.83 -7.57
CA PHE A 54 -8.40 -10.73 -8.64
C PHE A 54 -7.47 -11.94 -8.59
N ARG A 55 -7.66 -12.87 -9.53
CA ARG A 55 -6.60 -13.80 -9.94
C ARG A 55 -5.65 -13.02 -10.84
N HIS A 56 -4.39 -12.99 -10.46
CA HIS A 56 -3.40 -12.33 -11.28
C HIS A 56 -3.06 -13.21 -12.48
N GLN A 57 -3.27 -12.68 -13.69
CA GLN A 57 -2.78 -13.35 -14.90
C GLN A 57 -1.30 -13.03 -15.08
N TYR A 58 -0.55 -14.05 -15.48
CA TYR A 58 0.91 -14.04 -15.56
C TYR A 58 1.38 -13.14 -16.71
N GLN A 59 2.02 -12.01 -16.42
CA GLN A 59 2.95 -11.38 -17.36
C GLN A 59 3.84 -10.34 -16.67
N SER A 60 5.14 -10.38 -16.99
CA SER A 60 6.21 -9.70 -16.27
C SER A 60 6.91 -8.60 -17.07
N ALA A 61 6.55 -8.37 -18.33
CA ALA A 61 7.24 -7.39 -19.14
C ALA A 61 6.77 -5.98 -18.80
N GLY A 62 7.48 -5.27 -17.91
CA GLY A 62 7.29 -3.84 -17.62
C GLY A 62 6.56 -3.48 -16.32
N LEU A 63 6.28 -4.46 -15.44
CA LEU A 63 5.70 -4.24 -14.10
C LEU A 63 6.77 -4.23 -12.98
N SER A 64 8.01 -3.85 -13.31
CA SER A 64 9.17 -4.00 -12.43
C SER A 64 9.32 -2.90 -11.39
N SER A 65 8.53 -1.82 -11.45
CA SER A 65 8.66 -0.76 -10.45
C SER A 65 8.15 -1.24 -9.10
N MET A 66 9.06 -1.33 -8.13
CA MET A 66 8.72 -1.65 -6.74
C MET A 66 8.19 -0.43 -5.99
N THR A 67 8.42 0.78 -6.50
CA THR A 67 8.14 2.04 -5.79
C THR A 67 7.05 2.85 -6.46
N ASP A 68 6.84 2.75 -7.77
CA ASP A 68 5.90 3.60 -8.50
C ASP A 68 4.82 2.79 -9.24
N GLY A 69 3.66 2.61 -8.61
CA GLY A 69 2.54 1.88 -9.21
C GLY A 69 1.90 2.64 -10.37
N TRP A 70 2.06 3.97 -10.42
CA TRP A 70 1.60 4.77 -11.54
C TRP A 70 2.43 4.43 -12.79
N ALA A 71 3.74 4.20 -12.66
CA ALA A 71 4.58 3.74 -13.76
C ALA A 71 4.16 2.33 -14.23
N ASN A 72 3.84 1.43 -13.30
CA ASN A 72 3.36 0.07 -13.63
C ASN A 72 2.01 0.08 -14.38
N ARG A 73 1.19 1.14 -14.22
CA ARG A 73 -0.15 1.23 -14.84
C ARG A 73 -0.12 1.13 -16.37
N LEU A 74 0.93 1.66 -17.00
CA LEU A 74 1.06 1.76 -18.47
C LEU A 74 1.28 0.39 -19.13
N VAL A 75 1.78 -0.55 -18.35
CA VAL A 75 2.08 -1.92 -18.79
C VAL A 75 0.95 -2.88 -18.41
N ALA A 76 0.23 -2.57 -17.33
CA ALA A 76 -0.88 -3.36 -16.79
C ALA A 76 -2.16 -3.38 -17.65
N GLY A 77 -2.22 -2.61 -18.74
CA GLY A 77 -3.39 -2.47 -19.60
C GLY A 77 -3.80 -3.73 -20.38
N THR A 78 -2.98 -4.79 -20.37
CA THR A 78 -3.24 -6.00 -21.17
C THR A 78 -3.22 -7.32 -20.38
N THR A 79 -2.59 -7.42 -19.20
CA THR A 79 -2.39 -8.74 -18.53
C THR A 79 -2.41 -8.81 -17.00
N THR A 80 -2.35 -7.72 -16.25
CA THR A 80 -2.84 -7.63 -14.85
C THR A 80 -4.30 -7.12 -14.80
N GLY A 81 -4.97 -7.19 -15.95
CA GLY A 81 -5.93 -6.21 -16.43
C GLY A 81 -7.07 -5.88 -15.47
N TYR A 82 -7.53 -6.80 -14.65
CA TYR A 82 -8.70 -6.55 -13.82
C TYR A 82 -8.45 -5.65 -12.60
N ALA A 83 -7.34 -5.84 -11.87
CA ALA A 83 -7.07 -5.03 -10.67
C ALA A 83 -6.62 -3.62 -11.04
N SER A 84 -5.68 -3.52 -11.99
CA SER A 84 -5.21 -2.22 -12.47
C SER A 84 -6.31 -1.45 -13.20
N ALA A 85 -7.08 -2.10 -14.09
CA ALA A 85 -8.20 -1.41 -14.75
C ALA A 85 -9.30 -1.03 -13.76
N TYR A 86 -9.56 -1.84 -12.72
CA TYR A 86 -10.49 -1.46 -11.67
C TYR A 86 -10.03 -0.17 -10.98
N CYS A 87 -8.76 -0.10 -10.55
CA CYS A 87 -8.22 1.12 -9.94
C CYS A 87 -8.27 2.31 -10.90
N MET A 88 -7.90 2.13 -12.17
CA MET A 88 -7.93 3.20 -13.19
C MET A 88 -9.35 3.62 -13.58
N ALA A 89 -10.35 2.77 -13.39
CA ALA A 89 -11.77 3.08 -13.62
C ALA A 89 -12.43 3.72 -12.39
N TYR A 90 -11.84 3.60 -11.20
CA TYR A 90 -12.36 4.20 -9.99
C TYR A 90 -12.36 5.73 -10.08
N ARG A 91 -13.43 6.37 -9.58
CA ARG A 91 -13.66 7.82 -9.65
C ARG A 91 -13.99 8.43 -8.28
N GLY A 92 -13.33 7.96 -7.23
CA GLY A 92 -13.48 8.52 -5.89
C GLY A 92 -13.18 10.02 -5.85
N GLY A 93 -14.05 10.79 -5.18
CA GLY A 93 -13.89 12.25 -5.05
C GLY A 93 -13.93 13.04 -6.37
N GLY A 94 -14.35 12.43 -7.48
CA GLY A 94 -14.33 13.06 -8.81
C GLY A 94 -12.97 12.97 -9.53
N PHE A 95 -11.99 12.27 -8.97
CA PHE A 95 -10.64 12.14 -9.52
C PHE A 95 -10.46 10.90 -10.40
N SER A 96 -9.58 10.95 -11.40
CA SER A 96 -9.36 9.87 -12.38
C SER A 96 -7.95 9.27 -12.38
N ASP A 97 -7.06 9.78 -11.53
CA ASP A 97 -5.66 9.39 -11.36
C ASP A 97 -5.47 8.30 -10.29
N TRP A 98 -6.51 7.51 -10.02
CA TRP A 98 -6.44 6.35 -9.15
C TRP A 98 -5.69 5.19 -9.83
N TYR A 99 -4.89 4.45 -9.07
CA TYR A 99 -4.07 3.36 -9.59
C TYR A 99 -3.79 2.27 -8.56
N PHE A 100 -3.21 1.17 -9.04
CA PHE A 100 -2.86 0.02 -8.23
C PHE A 100 -1.47 0.20 -7.63
N ALA A 101 -1.39 0.25 -6.30
CA ALA A 101 -0.16 0.53 -5.56
C ALA A 101 0.98 -0.44 -5.92
N ALA A 102 2.20 0.08 -6.09
CA ALA A 102 3.42 -0.71 -6.08
C ALA A 102 3.72 -1.22 -4.67
N PHE A 103 4.67 -2.15 -4.58
CA PHE A 103 5.01 -2.82 -3.34
C PHE A 103 5.39 -1.88 -2.19
N HIS A 104 6.32 -0.94 -2.42
CA HIS A 104 6.76 -0.01 -1.38
C HIS A 104 5.73 1.10 -1.10
N GLU A 105 4.83 1.41 -2.03
CA GLU A 105 3.70 2.31 -1.77
C GLU A 105 2.71 1.67 -0.79
N LEU A 106 2.33 0.40 -1.05
CA LEU A 106 1.47 -0.35 -0.15
C LEU A 106 2.15 -0.62 1.20
N GLY A 107 3.46 -0.87 1.20
CA GLY A 107 4.27 -1.01 2.41
C GLY A 107 4.26 0.26 3.27
N ALA A 108 4.42 1.44 2.66
CA ALA A 108 4.36 2.71 3.38
C ALA A 108 2.98 2.94 4.04
N ILE A 109 1.91 2.59 3.32
CA ILE A 109 0.53 2.64 3.84
C ILE A 109 0.37 1.66 5.00
N PHE A 110 0.86 0.42 4.86
CA PHE A 110 0.81 -0.58 5.92
C PHE A 110 1.55 -0.11 7.18
N GLU A 111 2.75 0.45 7.03
CA GLU A 111 3.54 0.98 8.14
C GLU A 111 2.83 2.08 8.93
N SER A 112 2.02 2.87 8.23
CA SER A 112 1.33 4.04 8.78
C SER A 112 -0.04 3.70 9.35
N LEU A 113 -0.76 2.77 8.71
CA LEU A 113 -2.16 2.44 8.98
C LEU A 113 -2.35 1.00 9.46
N ASN A 114 -1.29 0.37 9.99
CA ASN A 114 -1.34 -1.00 10.48
C ASN A 114 -2.49 -1.19 11.50
N PRO A 115 -3.50 -2.03 11.20
CA PRO A 115 -4.70 -2.15 12.02
C PRO A 115 -4.46 -2.94 13.32
N VAL A 116 -3.35 -3.67 13.47
CA VAL A 116 -3.13 -4.63 14.57
C VAL A 116 -1.90 -4.33 15.45
N PRO A 117 -1.87 -4.74 16.74
CA PRO A 117 -0.82 -4.43 17.72
C PRO A 117 0.63 -4.69 17.29
N PHE A 118 0.89 -5.84 16.64
CA PHE A 118 2.24 -6.23 16.27
C PHE A 118 2.22 -6.97 14.93
N CYS A 119 3.05 -6.53 14.01
CA CYS A 119 3.37 -7.23 12.78
C CYS A 119 4.87 -7.10 12.50
N TYR A 120 5.51 -8.21 12.15
CA TYR A 120 6.91 -8.25 11.75
C TYR A 120 7.01 -8.10 10.24
N THR A 121 7.73 -7.10 9.77
CA THR A 121 8.06 -6.97 8.35
C THR A 121 9.36 -7.72 8.07
N TYR A 122 9.30 -9.01 7.72
CA TYR A 122 10.54 -9.79 7.57
C TYR A 122 11.37 -9.38 6.34
N ARG A 123 10.81 -8.61 5.40
CA ARG A 123 11.49 -8.09 4.19
C ARG A 123 10.84 -6.81 3.62
N THR A 124 10.04 -6.10 4.42
CA THR A 124 8.92 -5.27 3.92
C THR A 124 8.93 -3.84 4.45
N VAL A 125 10.09 -3.30 4.82
CA VAL A 125 10.18 -1.86 5.10
C VAL A 125 10.18 -1.12 3.76
N SER A 126 9.23 -0.21 3.60
CA SER A 126 9.18 0.72 2.49
C SER A 126 10.42 1.59 2.50
N THR A 127 11.18 1.54 1.42
CA THR A 127 12.37 2.38 1.24
C THR A 127 12.03 3.81 0.85
N ILE A 128 10.76 4.08 0.55
CA ILE A 128 10.26 5.39 0.12
C ILE A 128 9.39 6.07 1.17
N ALA A 129 9.03 5.39 2.27
CA ALA A 129 8.19 5.96 3.31
C ALA A 129 8.86 7.12 4.03
N ILE A 130 8.08 8.15 4.37
CA ILE A 130 8.49 9.26 5.22
C ILE A 130 7.61 9.29 6.47
N PRO A 131 8.19 9.08 7.66
CA PRO A 131 9.53 8.54 7.91
C PRO A 131 9.58 7.03 7.60
N VAL A 132 10.77 6.53 7.23
CA VAL A 132 10.98 5.08 7.10
C VAL A 132 10.70 4.38 8.44
N ALA A 133 9.98 3.27 8.40
CA ALA A 133 9.66 2.50 9.59
C ALA A 133 10.84 1.65 10.10
N ASP A 134 10.79 1.30 11.38
CA ASP A 134 11.63 0.24 11.93
C ASP A 134 11.02 -1.12 11.54
N GLN A 135 11.79 -2.22 11.64
CA GLN A 135 11.31 -3.57 11.28
C GLN A 135 10.04 -4.01 12.03
N VAL A 136 9.86 -3.48 13.25
CA VAL A 136 8.65 -3.67 14.05
C VAL A 136 7.68 -2.53 13.77
N VAL A 137 6.62 -2.84 13.03
CA VAL A 137 5.59 -1.87 12.68
C VAL A 137 4.51 -1.87 13.77
N PRO A 138 4.28 -0.73 14.44
CA PRO A 138 3.27 -0.67 15.49
C PRO A 138 1.86 -0.52 14.94
N GLN A 139 0.85 -0.81 15.76
CA GLN A 139 -0.54 -0.45 15.43
C GLN A 139 -0.69 1.07 15.25
N THR A 140 -1.53 1.44 14.29
CA THR A 140 -2.00 2.82 14.14
C THR A 140 -2.83 3.27 15.34
N PHE A 141 -2.73 4.55 15.70
CA PHE A 141 -3.61 5.19 16.70
C PHE A 141 -4.87 5.78 16.06
N ILE A 142 -4.98 5.76 14.73
CA ILE A 142 -6.10 6.33 14.02
C ILE A 142 -7.26 5.33 14.14
N GLU A 143 -8.19 5.60 15.05
CA GLU A 143 -9.32 4.71 15.38
C GLU A 143 -10.08 4.21 14.13
N LEU A 144 -10.20 5.07 13.13
CA LEU A 144 -10.84 4.73 11.86
C LEU A 144 -10.16 3.55 11.12
N PHE A 145 -8.84 3.40 11.27
CA PHE A 145 -8.03 2.36 10.62
C PHE A 145 -7.58 1.24 11.56
N ARG A 146 -7.86 1.32 12.87
CA ARG A 146 -7.61 0.21 13.80
C ARG A 146 -8.52 -0.97 13.48
N LYS A 147 -8.13 -2.19 13.87
CA LYS A 147 -8.96 -3.39 13.72
C LYS A 147 -10.39 -3.13 14.24
N GLY A 148 -11.39 -3.34 13.38
CA GLY A 148 -12.81 -3.06 13.66
C GLY A 148 -13.26 -1.64 13.31
N GLY A 149 -12.34 -0.73 12.98
CA GLY A 149 -12.61 0.61 12.49
C GLY A 149 -13.20 0.62 11.08
N ALA A 150 -13.94 1.70 10.75
CA ALA A 150 -14.72 1.77 9.52
C ALA A 150 -13.88 1.86 8.22
N GLN A 151 -12.57 2.11 8.31
CA GLN A 151 -11.63 2.09 7.18
C GLN A 151 -10.50 1.08 7.36
N ALA A 152 -10.58 0.24 8.38
CA ALA A 152 -9.55 -0.74 8.71
C ALA A 152 -9.22 -1.62 7.51
N PHE A 153 -7.94 -1.81 7.27
CA PHE A 153 -7.48 -2.82 6.35
C PHE A 153 -7.70 -4.21 6.96
N GLY A 154 -7.97 -5.21 6.13
CA GLY A 154 -8.10 -6.58 6.61
C GLY A 154 -9.34 -6.80 7.48
N SER A 155 -10.50 -6.32 7.03
CA SER A 155 -11.81 -6.60 7.66
C SER A 155 -12.06 -8.10 7.84
N ALA A 156 -11.45 -8.95 6.99
CA ALA A 156 -11.28 -10.38 7.23
C ALA A 156 -9.83 -10.71 7.64
N PRO A 157 -9.62 -11.64 8.60
CA PRO A 157 -8.31 -11.96 9.19
C PRO A 157 -7.28 -12.55 8.19
N THR A 158 -7.68 -12.83 6.96
CA THR A 158 -6.85 -13.42 5.89
C THR A 158 -6.76 -12.54 4.65
N THR A 159 -7.13 -11.25 4.75
CA THR A 159 -7.13 -10.36 3.59
C THR A 159 -5.71 -10.10 3.11
N ILE A 160 -5.48 -10.43 1.84
CA ILE A 160 -4.21 -10.22 1.13
C ILE A 160 -4.41 -9.02 0.20
N TYR A 161 -3.62 -7.97 0.36
CA TYR A 161 -3.63 -6.85 -0.57
C TYR A 161 -2.56 -7.06 -1.63
N GLY A 162 -2.96 -7.08 -2.89
CA GLY A 162 -2.04 -7.24 -4.02
C GLY A 162 -1.27 -5.95 -4.30
N THR A 163 -0.25 -6.05 -5.16
CA THR A 163 0.50 -4.88 -5.65
C THR A 163 0.61 -4.94 -7.18
N SER A 164 0.84 -3.79 -7.81
CA SER A 164 1.11 -3.70 -9.25
C SER A 164 2.53 -4.14 -9.64
N THR A 165 3.38 -4.39 -8.66
CA THR A 165 4.76 -4.86 -8.86
C THR A 165 4.74 -6.35 -9.23
N GLY A 166 5.16 -6.66 -10.46
CA GLY A 166 5.46 -8.01 -10.89
C GLY A 166 6.77 -8.49 -10.26
N GLY A 167 6.79 -9.71 -9.73
CA GLY A 167 8.00 -10.34 -9.23
C GLY A 167 8.82 -10.95 -10.36
N GLU A 168 10.09 -10.59 -10.43
CA GLU A 168 11.11 -11.40 -11.09
C GLU A 168 11.67 -12.40 -10.07
N HIS A 169 11.80 -13.66 -10.48
CA HIS A 169 12.18 -14.77 -9.60
C HIS A 169 13.65 -14.69 -9.20
N PHE A 170 13.97 -14.80 -7.90
CA PHE A 170 15.33 -15.13 -7.45
C PHE A 170 15.52 -16.66 -7.53
N GLY A 171 16.20 -17.18 -8.56
CA GLY A 171 16.69 -18.59 -8.53
C GLY A 171 16.44 -19.50 -9.75
N GLY A 172 16.02 -19.00 -10.92
CA GLY A 172 16.14 -19.77 -12.17
C GLY A 172 15.09 -20.84 -12.46
N GLN A 173 13.93 -20.85 -11.77
CA GLN A 173 12.74 -21.57 -12.24
C GLN A 173 11.60 -20.59 -12.54
N ASP A 174 10.96 -20.77 -13.69
CA ASP A 174 10.08 -19.80 -14.36
C ASP A 174 8.65 -19.79 -13.77
N THR A 175 8.49 -19.46 -12.48
CA THR A 175 7.17 -19.23 -11.87
C THR A 175 7.05 -17.79 -11.37
N ARG A 176 6.31 -16.95 -12.11
CA ARG A 176 6.25 -15.49 -11.90
C ARG A 176 5.15 -15.15 -10.90
N TYR A 177 5.44 -14.29 -9.94
CA TYR A 177 4.58 -14.05 -8.79
C TYR A 177 4.35 -12.57 -8.51
N TYR A 178 3.23 -12.21 -7.86
CA TYR A 178 2.93 -10.84 -7.46
C TYR A 178 3.24 -10.61 -5.99
N ALA A 179 3.80 -9.45 -5.65
CA ALA A 179 4.04 -9.11 -4.26
C ALA A 179 2.71 -8.72 -3.59
N SER A 180 2.50 -9.19 -2.37
CA SER A 180 1.29 -8.92 -1.59
C SER A 180 1.61 -8.62 -0.14
N ILE A 181 0.78 -7.82 0.52
CA ILE A 181 0.92 -7.49 1.94
C ILE A 181 -0.31 -7.99 2.71
N TYR A 182 -0.03 -8.68 3.81
CA TYR A 182 -1.06 -9.18 4.73
C TYR A 182 -1.42 -8.10 5.74
N PHE A 183 -2.71 -7.81 5.86
CA PHE A 183 -3.23 -6.97 6.94
C PHE A 183 -4.08 -7.84 7.87
N GLY A 184 -3.78 -7.81 9.18
CA GLY A 184 -4.73 -8.26 10.21
C GLY A 184 -4.64 -9.70 10.73
N HIS A 185 -3.55 -10.45 10.52
CA HIS A 185 -3.46 -11.84 11.04
C HIS A 185 -2.79 -11.92 12.42
N GLU A 186 -3.53 -12.35 13.45
CA GLU A 186 -3.04 -12.46 14.83
C GLU A 186 -2.40 -13.83 15.17
N ASN A 187 -2.60 -14.88 14.35
CA ASN A 187 -2.33 -16.28 14.74
C ASN A 187 -1.48 -17.12 13.77
N MET A 188 -0.55 -16.53 12.99
CA MET A 188 0.55 -17.35 12.49
C MET A 188 1.61 -17.32 13.57
N ASN A 189 2.10 -18.48 14.01
CA ASN A 189 3.05 -18.67 15.12
C ASN A 189 4.38 -17.89 15.03
N ASN A 190 4.50 -16.87 14.17
CA ASN A 190 5.62 -15.94 14.08
C ASN A 190 5.25 -14.50 13.66
N GLY A 191 3.97 -14.06 13.62
CA GLY A 191 3.62 -12.64 13.40
C GLY A 191 4.18 -11.98 12.12
N ASN A 192 4.59 -12.77 11.12
CA ASN A 192 5.31 -12.30 9.93
C ASN A 192 4.37 -11.80 8.82
N VAL A 193 4.70 -10.64 8.25
CA VAL A 193 4.25 -10.24 6.91
C VAL A 193 5.02 -11.10 5.90
N TYR A 194 4.36 -12.11 5.35
CA TYR A 194 4.90 -12.89 4.23
C TYR A 194 4.68 -12.12 2.92
N VAL A 195 5.74 -11.93 2.14
CA VAL A 195 5.59 -11.71 0.70
C VAL A 195 5.22 -13.07 0.13
N GLN A 196 3.93 -13.40 0.11
CA GLN A 196 3.47 -14.65 -0.46
C GLN A 196 3.10 -14.45 -1.92
N PHE A 197 4.09 -14.72 -2.73
CA PHE A 197 4.02 -14.98 -4.14
C PHE A 197 3.11 -16.19 -4.43
N ASN A 198 1.80 -15.96 -4.64
CA ASN A 198 0.81 -17.04 -4.79
C ASN A 198 -0.20 -16.77 -5.93
N ASP A 199 -0.85 -17.85 -6.39
CA ASP A 199 -2.01 -17.90 -7.29
C ASP A 199 -3.33 -17.46 -6.62
N ARG A 200 -3.25 -16.90 -5.41
CA ARG A 200 -4.40 -16.57 -4.57
C ARG A 200 -5.06 -15.28 -5.03
N VAL A 201 -6.38 -15.24 -4.82
CA VAL A 201 -7.19 -14.04 -4.90
C VAL A 201 -6.61 -12.97 -3.98
N SER A 202 -6.33 -11.80 -4.55
CA SER A 202 -5.94 -10.60 -3.79
C SER A 202 -7.08 -9.60 -3.76
N THR A 203 -7.16 -8.85 -2.67
CA THR A 203 -7.89 -7.59 -2.56
C THR A 203 -7.04 -6.47 -3.13
N VAL A 204 -7.69 -5.51 -3.79
CA VAL A 204 -7.07 -4.24 -4.16
C VAL A 204 -7.82 -3.10 -3.49
N ARG A 205 -7.07 -2.08 -3.13
CA ARG A 205 -7.59 -0.78 -2.70
C ARG A 205 -6.91 0.29 -3.56
N PRO A 206 -7.67 1.04 -4.40
CA PRO A 206 -7.08 2.07 -5.24
C PRO A 206 -6.34 3.12 -4.40
N ILE A 207 -5.22 3.60 -4.93
CA ILE A 207 -4.48 4.72 -4.34
C ILE A 207 -4.31 5.86 -5.35
N ARG A 208 -4.04 7.05 -4.86
CA ARG A 208 -3.62 8.24 -5.63
C ARG A 208 -2.34 8.81 -5.05
N LYS A 209 -1.57 9.46 -5.91
CA LYS A 209 -0.31 10.13 -5.55
C LYS A 209 -0.47 11.61 -5.79
N VAL A 210 -0.34 12.40 -4.74
CA VAL A 210 -0.55 13.85 -4.79
C VAL A 210 0.65 14.54 -4.18
N LEU A 211 1.12 15.63 -4.79
CA LEU A 211 2.20 16.43 -4.22
C LEU A 211 1.78 16.95 -2.84
N ALA A 212 2.56 16.66 -1.80
CA ALA A 212 2.21 17.02 -0.43
C ALA A 212 2.06 18.53 -0.23
N SER A 213 2.80 19.33 -0.99
CA SER A 213 2.71 20.80 -0.98
C SER A 213 1.41 21.38 -1.55
N THR A 214 0.56 20.54 -2.16
CA THR A 214 -0.71 20.96 -2.76
C THR A 214 -1.93 20.62 -1.90
N LEU A 215 -1.71 20.02 -0.73
CA LEU A 215 -2.75 19.59 0.21
C LEU A 215 -2.85 20.55 1.39
#